data_AF-A0A9N7R6I5-F1
#
_entry.id   AF-A0A9N7R6I5-F1
#
_cell.length_a   1.000
_cell.length_b   1.000
_cell.length_c   1.000
_cell.angle_alpha   90.00
_cell.angle_beta   90.00
_cell.angle_gamma   90.00
#
_symmetry.space_group_name_H-M   'P 1'
#
loop_
_entity.id
_entity.type
_entity.pdbx_description
1 polymer ?
#
loop_
_entity_poly.entity_id
_entity_poly.type
_entity_poly.pdbx_seq_one_letter_code
_entity_poly.pdbx_strand_id
1 'polypeptide(L)'
;MGSLSTPSPPKPWKIILNQPKPMKIPPANFSPHKNPRKPISCLAFDPSKIAASSAAPPLVVVGSANADIYVEIDRLPREGETVSAKTGQTLAGGKGANQAVCGGRLRYPTYFVGQIGKDAHGKLIAEALEGGGVSLDYLSAVDGAPTGHAVVMLQANGQNSIIIVGGANMACWPELLDREDLEVVENAGIVLLQREIPDSGVKQVLVKLGAKGSALFTQGKETLKQPIISAPKIIDTTGAGDTFTAAFAVALVEGKSKTECLQFAAAAASLCVQVKGAIPSMPDRDSVLNLLHSTV
;
A
#
# COMPACT_ATOMS: atom_id res chain seq x y z
N MET A 1 31.78 55.92 8.26
CA MET A 1 30.49 55.59 7.59
C MET A 1 30.77 54.53 6.55
N GLY A 2 30.36 53.29 6.80
CA GLY A 2 30.43 52.18 5.85
C GLY A 2 29.14 51.38 5.99
N SER A 3 28.28 51.45 4.97
CA SER A 3 26.95 50.84 4.96
C SER A 3 27.05 49.33 4.72
N LEU A 4 26.54 48.54 5.65
CA LEU A 4 26.31 47.10 5.49
C LEU A 4 25.16 46.87 4.50
N SER A 5 25.46 46.23 3.36
CA SER A 5 24.47 45.74 2.40
C SER A 5 23.81 44.46 2.92
N THR A 6 22.49 44.44 3.02
CA THR A 6 21.70 43.25 3.33
C THR A 6 21.62 42.31 2.12
N PRO A 7 21.70 40.98 2.28
CA PRO A 7 21.55 40.04 1.17
C PRO A 7 20.09 39.94 0.74
N SER A 8 19.85 39.93 -0.58
CA SER A 8 18.52 39.77 -1.19
C SER A 8 17.92 38.38 -0.92
N PRO A 9 16.58 38.25 -0.83
CA PRO A 9 15.94 36.96 -0.60
C PRO A 9 16.16 35.99 -1.78
N PRO A 10 16.24 34.67 -1.53
CA PRO A 10 16.42 33.68 -2.57
C PRO A 10 15.24 33.65 -3.54
N LYS A 11 15.54 33.62 -4.84
CA LYS A 11 14.55 33.47 -5.92
C LYS A 11 13.76 32.16 -5.76
N PRO A 12 12.46 32.12 -6.09
CA PRO A 12 11.68 30.88 -6.05
C PRO A 12 12.24 29.86 -7.05
N TRP A 13 12.25 28.60 -6.60
CA TRP A 13 12.81 27.46 -7.30
C TRP A 13 12.07 27.23 -8.63
N LYS A 14 12.80 27.22 -9.75
CA LYS A 14 12.33 26.63 -11.01
C LYS A 14 12.56 25.12 -10.93
N ILE A 15 11.49 24.34 -10.95
CA ILE A 15 11.58 22.88 -11.10
C ILE A 15 11.98 22.59 -12.55
N ILE A 16 13.20 22.10 -12.75
CA ILE A 16 13.65 21.51 -14.01
C ILE A 16 13.26 20.04 -13.95
N LEU A 17 12.23 19.66 -14.71
CA LEU A 17 11.89 18.26 -14.92
C LEU A 17 12.97 17.63 -15.81
N ASN A 18 13.79 16.75 -15.23
CA ASN A 18 14.72 15.94 -16.01
C ASN A 18 13.90 14.79 -16.65
N GLN A 19 13.39 15.04 -17.86
CA GLN A 19 12.72 14.02 -18.67
C GLN A 19 13.75 12.92 -19.02
N PRO A 20 13.50 11.64 -18.74
CA PRO A 20 14.35 10.58 -19.28
C PRO A 20 14.26 10.61 -20.81
N LYS A 21 15.42 10.56 -21.49
CA LYS A 21 15.48 10.50 -22.95
C LYS A 21 14.65 9.31 -23.45
N PRO A 22 13.79 9.48 -24.47
CA PRO A 22 13.00 8.38 -24.99
C PRO A 22 13.92 7.32 -25.61
N MET A 23 13.77 6.09 -25.11
CA MET A 23 14.39 4.90 -25.69
C MET A 23 13.76 4.64 -27.07
N LYS A 24 14.56 4.62 -28.13
CA LYS A 24 14.09 4.31 -29.49
C LYS A 24 13.74 2.83 -29.58
N ILE A 25 12.45 2.51 -29.68
CA ILE A 25 11.94 1.18 -30.00
C ILE A 25 11.96 1.02 -31.54
N PRO A 26 12.53 -0.04 -32.11
CA PRO A 26 12.48 -0.26 -33.56
C PRO A 26 11.04 -0.50 -34.03
N PRO A 27 10.68 -0.10 -35.27
CA PRO A 27 9.31 -0.19 -35.75
C PRO A 27 8.87 -1.66 -35.89
N ALA A 28 7.82 -2.04 -35.16
CA ALA A 28 7.12 -3.28 -35.39
C ALA A 28 6.27 -3.15 -36.67
N ASN A 29 6.50 -4.04 -37.64
CA ASN A 29 5.66 -4.17 -38.83
C ASN A 29 4.27 -4.68 -38.41
N PHE A 30 3.33 -3.76 -38.21
CA PHE A 30 1.91 -4.08 -38.06
C PHE A 30 1.21 -4.03 -39.42
N SER A 31 0.73 -5.18 -39.89
CA SER A 31 -0.30 -5.23 -40.94
C SER A 31 -1.68 -4.97 -40.33
N PRO A 32 -2.53 -4.11 -40.92
CA PRO A 32 -3.83 -3.78 -40.34
C PRO A 32 -4.85 -4.87 -40.69
N HIS A 33 -5.23 -5.68 -39.70
CA HIS A 33 -6.49 -6.42 -39.79
C HIS A 33 -7.66 -5.45 -39.52
N LYS A 34 -8.46 -5.21 -40.56
CA LYS A 34 -9.72 -4.47 -40.50
C LYS A 34 -10.73 -5.23 -39.64
N ASN A 35 -11.19 -4.64 -38.54
CA ASN A 35 -12.43 -5.03 -37.89
C ASN A 35 -13.17 -3.75 -37.44
N PRO A 36 -14.38 -3.45 -37.96
CA PRO A 36 -15.07 -2.21 -37.63
C PRO A 36 -15.86 -2.41 -36.34
N ARG A 37 -15.42 -1.82 -35.22
CA ARG A 37 -16.26 -1.67 -34.03
C ARG A 37 -16.54 -0.20 -33.77
N LYS A 38 -17.85 0.11 -33.71
CA LYS A 38 -18.44 1.44 -33.48
C LYS A 38 -17.96 2.02 -32.13
N PRO A 39 -17.87 3.36 -32.01
CA PRO A 39 -17.64 4.00 -30.71
C PRO A 39 -18.85 3.76 -29.80
N ILE A 40 -18.63 3.16 -28.63
CA ILE A 40 -19.68 3.05 -27.62
C ILE A 40 -19.70 4.37 -26.82
N SER A 41 -20.81 5.08 -26.94
CA SER A 41 -21.18 6.24 -26.14
C SER A 41 -21.17 5.92 -24.64
N CYS A 42 -20.74 6.87 -23.82
CA CYS A 42 -20.87 6.83 -22.36
C CYS A 42 -22.29 6.39 -21.96
N LEU A 43 -22.43 5.17 -21.41
CA LEU A 43 -23.69 4.67 -20.90
C LEU A 43 -23.79 5.06 -19.42
N ALA A 44 -24.86 5.80 -19.10
CA ALA A 44 -25.21 6.19 -17.75
C ALA A 44 -25.53 4.97 -16.88
N PHE A 45 -25.02 5.02 -15.65
CA PHE A 45 -25.26 4.05 -14.58
C PHE A 45 -26.73 4.00 -14.17
N ASP A 46 -27.29 2.79 -14.03
CA ASP A 46 -28.65 2.54 -13.52
C ASP A 46 -28.56 1.95 -12.10
N PRO A 47 -28.84 2.74 -11.04
CA PRO A 47 -28.73 2.31 -9.64
C PRO A 47 -29.74 1.24 -9.23
N SER A 48 -30.75 0.93 -10.06
CA SER A 48 -31.88 0.07 -9.68
C SER A 48 -31.58 -1.43 -9.71
N LYS A 49 -30.37 -1.85 -10.12
CA LYS A 49 -30.00 -3.27 -10.28
C LYS A 49 -29.14 -3.85 -9.14
N ILE A 50 -28.85 -3.10 -8.09
CA ILE A 50 -28.12 -3.64 -6.94
C ILE A 50 -29.09 -4.45 -6.07
N ALA A 51 -29.02 -5.78 -6.16
CA ALA A 51 -29.68 -6.66 -5.22
C ALA A 51 -29.00 -6.52 -3.85
N ALA A 52 -29.77 -6.19 -2.80
CA ALA A 52 -29.24 -5.99 -1.46
C ALA A 52 -28.75 -7.33 -0.87
N SER A 53 -27.44 -7.54 -0.87
CA SER A 53 -26.79 -8.58 -0.05
C SER A 53 -26.78 -8.14 1.42
N SER A 54 -27.12 -9.07 2.33
CA SER A 54 -27.22 -8.83 3.78
C SER A 54 -25.88 -8.91 4.53
N ALA A 55 -24.75 -9.10 3.82
CA ALA A 55 -23.42 -9.10 4.41
C ALA A 55 -22.82 -7.68 4.40
N ALA A 56 -22.07 -7.31 5.44
CA ALA A 56 -21.37 -6.03 5.46
C ALA A 56 -20.47 -5.92 4.21
N PRO A 57 -20.53 -4.79 3.47
CA PRO A 57 -19.77 -4.65 2.23
C PRO A 57 -18.27 -4.72 2.53
N PRO A 58 -17.49 -5.57 1.84
CA PRO A 58 -16.13 -5.90 2.26
C PRO A 58 -15.13 -4.75 2.02
N LEU A 59 -13.98 -4.86 2.69
CA LEU A 59 -12.76 -4.16 2.31
C LEU A 59 -12.13 -4.90 1.13
N VAL A 60 -11.92 -4.21 0.02
CA VAL A 60 -11.23 -4.78 -1.15
C VAL A 60 -9.90 -4.07 -1.30
N VAL A 61 -8.82 -4.84 -1.25
CA VAL A 61 -7.46 -4.32 -1.46
C VAL A 61 -6.95 -4.81 -2.79
N VAL A 62 -6.76 -3.89 -3.73
CA VAL A 62 -6.14 -4.18 -5.03
C VAL A 62 -4.71 -3.66 -4.99
N GLY A 63 -3.73 -4.53 -5.10
CA GLY A 63 -2.35 -4.06 -4.98
C GLY A 63 -1.28 -5.13 -4.99
N SER A 64 -0.10 -4.71 -4.52
CA SER A 64 1.11 -5.51 -4.60
C SER A 64 1.26 -6.55 -3.48
N ALA A 65 1.82 -7.68 -3.87
CA ALA A 65 2.23 -8.81 -3.04
C ALA A 65 3.72 -9.07 -3.31
N ASN A 66 4.56 -8.98 -2.26
CA ASN A 66 6.00 -9.20 -2.37
C ASN A 66 6.51 -10.24 -1.37
N ALA A 67 7.55 -10.97 -1.74
CA ALA A 67 8.47 -11.56 -0.78
C ALA A 67 9.57 -10.53 -0.44
N ASP A 68 9.63 -10.10 0.82
CA ASP A 68 10.63 -9.15 1.30
C ASP A 68 11.83 -9.92 1.86
N ILE A 69 12.96 -9.84 1.16
CA ILE A 69 14.22 -10.52 1.46
C ILE A 69 15.13 -9.53 2.20
N TYR A 70 15.16 -9.64 3.52
CA TYR A 70 16.01 -8.82 4.38
C TYR A 70 17.40 -9.42 4.48
N VAL A 71 18.42 -8.59 4.30
CA VAL A 71 19.81 -8.93 4.54
C VAL A 71 20.46 -7.86 5.42
N GLU A 72 21.05 -8.28 6.53
CA GLU A 72 21.74 -7.37 7.45
C GLU A 72 23.21 -7.26 7.06
N ILE A 73 23.65 -6.06 6.66
CA ILE A 73 24.99 -5.77 6.16
C ILE A 73 25.62 -4.60 6.93
N ASP A 74 26.94 -4.53 6.97
CA ASP A 74 27.63 -3.40 7.60
C ASP A 74 27.50 -2.11 6.76
N ARG A 75 27.66 -2.25 5.44
CA ARG A 75 27.51 -1.19 4.44
C ARG A 75 27.11 -1.80 3.10
N LEU A 76 26.60 -0.97 2.19
CA LEU A 76 26.36 -1.38 0.80
C LEU A 76 27.67 -1.83 0.12
N PRO A 77 27.59 -2.85 -0.77
CA PRO A 77 28.71 -3.24 -1.62
C PRO A 77 29.03 -2.14 -2.62
N ARG A 78 30.30 -2.05 -3.02
CA ARG A 78 30.73 -1.25 -4.18
C ARG A 78 30.53 -2.04 -5.48
N GLU A 79 30.59 -1.35 -6.62
CA GLU A 79 30.58 -2.01 -7.92
C GLU A 79 31.69 -3.06 -8.02
N GLY A 80 31.32 -4.29 -8.43
CA GLY A 80 32.24 -5.43 -8.53
C GLY A 80 32.63 -6.10 -7.21
N GLU A 81 32.16 -5.60 -6.07
CA GLU A 81 32.49 -6.15 -4.75
C GLU A 81 31.50 -7.24 -4.32
N THR A 82 32.01 -8.30 -3.68
CA THR A 82 31.19 -9.29 -2.96
C THR A 82 31.33 -9.06 -1.46
N VAL A 83 30.20 -8.97 -0.75
CA VAL A 83 30.16 -8.80 0.71
C VAL A 83 29.31 -9.89 1.36
N SER A 84 29.65 -10.27 2.58
CA SER A 84 28.84 -11.20 3.39
C SER A 84 27.80 -10.44 4.20
N ALA A 85 26.58 -10.97 4.27
CA ALA A 85 25.58 -10.53 5.24
C ALA A 85 25.79 -11.22 6.59
N LYS A 86 25.43 -10.56 7.69
CA LYS A 86 25.46 -11.14 9.04
C LYS A 86 24.37 -12.17 9.25
N THR A 87 23.19 -11.89 8.71
CA THR A 87 22.00 -12.73 8.74
C THR A 87 21.06 -12.30 7.62
N GLY A 88 20.03 -13.10 7.37
CA GLY A 88 18.96 -12.76 6.43
C GLY A 88 17.66 -13.49 6.74
N GLN A 89 16.56 -12.94 6.26
CA GLN A 89 15.23 -13.50 6.44
C GLN A 89 14.35 -13.13 5.23
N THR A 90 13.49 -14.05 4.81
CA THR A 90 12.44 -13.76 3.83
C THR A 90 11.09 -13.75 4.54
N LEU A 91 10.31 -12.69 4.35
CA LEU A 91 8.96 -12.55 4.92
C LEU A 91 7.97 -12.20 3.81
N ALA A 92 6.69 -12.54 4.02
CA ALA A 92 5.62 -12.01 3.19
C ALA A 92 5.46 -10.50 3.43
N GLY A 93 5.25 -9.75 2.36
CA GLY A 93 5.13 -8.31 2.36
C GLY A 93 4.46 -7.80 1.09
N GLY A 94 4.80 -6.56 0.70
CA GLY A 94 4.06 -5.81 -0.32
C GLY A 94 2.92 -5.00 0.28
N LYS A 95 2.75 -3.77 -0.20
CA LYS A 95 1.83 -2.79 0.44
C LYS A 95 0.39 -3.26 0.40
N GLY A 96 -0.04 -3.86 -0.71
CA GLY A 96 -1.38 -4.41 -0.86
C GLY A 96 -1.62 -5.56 0.11
N ALA A 97 -0.73 -6.55 0.09
CA ALA A 97 -0.83 -7.70 0.99
C ALA A 97 -0.80 -7.28 2.47
N ASN A 98 0.08 -6.34 2.84
CA ASN A 98 0.12 -5.77 4.19
C ASN A 98 -1.23 -5.15 4.59
N GLN A 99 -1.81 -4.33 3.73
CA GLN A 99 -3.09 -3.66 4.01
C GLN A 99 -4.23 -4.68 4.12
N ALA A 100 -4.24 -5.70 3.26
CA ALA A 100 -5.24 -6.77 3.29
C ALA A 100 -5.16 -7.58 4.59
N VAL A 101 -3.97 -8.04 4.99
CA VAL A 101 -3.79 -8.79 6.24
C VAL A 101 -4.19 -7.96 7.45
N CYS A 102 -3.88 -6.66 7.46
CA CYS A 102 -4.36 -5.79 8.53
C CYS A 102 -5.89 -5.75 8.58
N GLY A 103 -6.58 -5.64 7.45
CA GLY A 103 -8.05 -5.73 7.39
C GLY A 103 -8.59 -7.04 7.96
N GLY A 104 -8.01 -8.17 7.55
CA GLY A 104 -8.38 -9.51 8.04
C GLY A 104 -8.15 -9.70 9.54
N ARG A 105 -6.98 -9.28 10.09
CA ARG A 105 -6.67 -9.36 11.53
C ARG A 105 -7.55 -8.46 12.38
N LEU A 106 -8.02 -7.35 11.81
CA LEU A 106 -9.05 -6.51 12.42
C LEU A 106 -10.45 -7.12 12.32
N ARG A 107 -10.58 -8.37 11.88
CA ARG A 107 -11.83 -9.13 11.74
C ARG A 107 -12.87 -8.43 10.87
N TYR A 108 -12.41 -7.73 9.83
CA TYR A 108 -13.28 -7.14 8.83
C TYR A 108 -13.28 -8.01 7.55
N PRO A 109 -14.43 -8.29 6.90
CA PRO A 109 -14.47 -9.02 5.64
C PRO A 109 -13.54 -8.38 4.61
N THR A 110 -12.48 -9.09 4.22
CA THR A 110 -11.40 -8.53 3.39
C THR A 110 -11.07 -9.45 2.24
N TYR A 111 -11.07 -8.89 1.02
CA TYR A 111 -10.62 -9.57 -0.20
C TYR A 111 -9.34 -8.92 -0.70
N PHE A 112 -8.44 -9.75 -1.24
CA PHE A 112 -7.24 -9.28 -1.92
C PHE A 112 -7.30 -9.59 -3.41
N VAL A 113 -7.21 -8.54 -4.22
CA VAL A 113 -7.11 -8.63 -5.68
C VAL A 113 -5.65 -8.35 -6.05
N GLY A 114 -4.97 -9.36 -6.56
CA GLY A 114 -3.54 -9.27 -6.85
C GLY A 114 -3.04 -10.45 -7.66
N GLN A 115 -1.75 -10.43 -7.98
CA GLN A 115 -1.11 -11.48 -8.77
C GLN A 115 0.19 -11.94 -8.10
N ILE A 116 0.39 -13.26 -8.06
CA ILE A 116 1.62 -13.92 -7.61
C ILE A 116 2.12 -14.87 -8.69
N GLY A 117 3.41 -15.20 -8.68
CA GLY A 117 3.96 -16.26 -9.53
C GLY A 117 3.64 -17.64 -8.95
N LYS A 118 3.66 -18.67 -9.80
CA LYS A 118 3.60 -20.09 -9.35
C LYS A 118 4.96 -20.55 -8.82
N ASP A 119 5.42 -19.92 -7.75
CA ASP A 119 6.72 -20.19 -7.12
C ASP A 119 6.63 -20.21 -5.58
N ALA A 120 7.76 -20.47 -4.92
CA ALA A 120 7.82 -20.57 -3.46
C ALA A 120 7.48 -19.23 -2.76
N HIS A 121 7.78 -18.10 -3.40
CA HIS A 121 7.42 -16.78 -2.88
C HIS A 121 5.91 -16.54 -2.98
N GLY A 122 5.28 -16.98 -4.06
CA GLY A 122 3.83 -16.91 -4.23
C GLY A 122 3.12 -17.73 -3.15
N LYS A 123 3.59 -18.95 -2.90
CA LYS A 123 3.08 -19.79 -1.81
C LYS A 123 3.23 -19.12 -0.43
N LEU A 124 4.41 -18.56 -0.13
CA LEU A 124 4.67 -17.82 1.11
C LEU A 124 3.65 -16.69 1.33
N ILE A 125 3.32 -15.94 0.26
CA ILE A 125 2.37 -14.82 0.35
C ILE A 125 0.94 -15.31 0.53
N ALA A 126 0.51 -16.31 -0.25
CA ALA A 126 -0.83 -16.88 -0.14
C ALA A 126 -1.10 -17.40 1.28
N GLU A 127 -0.16 -18.16 1.86
CA GLU A 127 -0.26 -18.66 3.23
C GLU A 127 -0.35 -17.52 4.26
N ALA A 128 0.41 -16.43 4.07
CA ALA A 128 0.38 -15.28 4.96
C ALA A 128 -0.94 -14.49 4.86
N LEU A 129 -1.51 -14.36 3.67
CA LEU A 129 -2.81 -13.71 3.45
C LEU A 129 -3.96 -14.53 4.05
N GLU A 130 -4.02 -15.83 3.75
CA GLU A 130 -5.02 -16.74 4.28
C GLU A 130 -4.95 -16.82 5.81
N GLY A 131 -3.75 -16.99 6.38
CA GLY A 131 -3.53 -16.96 7.82
C GLY A 131 -3.83 -15.61 8.48
N GLY A 132 -3.89 -14.54 7.68
CA GLY A 132 -4.34 -13.20 8.09
C GLY A 132 -5.85 -13.01 8.08
N GLY A 133 -6.63 -13.99 7.62
CA GLY A 133 -8.08 -13.91 7.50
C GLY A 133 -8.56 -13.20 6.23
N VAL A 134 -7.75 -13.19 5.17
CA VAL A 134 -8.06 -12.57 3.88
C VAL A 134 -8.63 -13.61 2.93
N SER A 135 -9.71 -13.29 2.22
CA SER A 135 -10.20 -14.13 1.11
C SER A 135 -9.27 -13.99 -0.11
N LEU A 136 -8.92 -15.13 -0.68
CA LEU A 136 -8.03 -15.28 -1.84
C LEU A 136 -8.77 -15.55 -3.14
N ASP A 137 -10.10 -15.42 -3.16
CA ASP A 137 -10.93 -15.73 -4.33
C ASP A 137 -10.50 -14.94 -5.59
N TYR A 138 -9.88 -13.75 -5.40
CA TYR A 138 -9.41 -12.86 -6.46
C TYR A 138 -7.87 -12.75 -6.53
N LEU A 139 -7.15 -13.69 -5.91
CA LEU A 139 -5.69 -13.81 -6.04
C LEU A 139 -5.34 -14.72 -7.22
N SER A 140 -4.72 -14.16 -8.25
CA SER A 140 -4.29 -14.91 -9.42
C SER A 140 -2.86 -15.42 -9.30
N ALA A 141 -2.62 -16.67 -9.71
CA ALA A 141 -1.28 -17.24 -9.81
C ALA A 141 -0.86 -17.40 -11.28
N VAL A 142 0.21 -16.73 -11.70
CA VAL A 142 0.66 -16.64 -13.10
C VAL A 142 1.93 -17.45 -13.37
N ASP A 143 2.03 -18.04 -14.57
CA ASP A 143 3.22 -18.80 -15.01
C ASP A 143 4.30 -17.91 -15.65
N GLY A 144 3.92 -16.74 -16.17
CA GLY A 144 4.76 -15.90 -17.03
C GLY A 144 5.72 -14.96 -16.31
N ALA A 145 5.68 -14.88 -14.97
CA ALA A 145 6.52 -14.00 -14.19
C ALA A 145 6.75 -14.56 -12.77
N PRO A 146 7.92 -14.31 -12.15
CA PRO A 146 8.13 -14.63 -10.74
C PRO A 146 7.23 -13.75 -9.87
N THR A 147 6.92 -14.22 -8.67
CA THR A 147 6.29 -13.40 -7.64
C THR A 147 7.13 -12.15 -7.38
N GLY A 148 6.48 -11.00 -7.17
CA GLY A 148 7.16 -9.78 -6.80
C GLY A 148 8.01 -9.98 -5.54
N HIS A 149 9.14 -9.30 -5.45
CA HIS A 149 10.01 -9.39 -4.30
C HIS A 149 10.84 -8.12 -4.13
N ALA A 150 11.25 -7.86 -2.90
CA ALA A 150 12.12 -6.75 -2.57
C ALA A 150 13.36 -7.25 -1.84
N VAL A 151 14.55 -6.89 -2.31
CA VAL A 151 15.80 -7.11 -1.59
C VAL A 151 16.04 -5.89 -0.70
N VAL A 152 15.90 -6.08 0.61
CA VAL A 152 16.00 -5.03 1.62
C VAL A 152 17.35 -5.16 2.33
N MET A 153 18.28 -4.28 1.98
CA MET A 153 19.59 -4.20 2.59
C MET A 153 19.54 -3.29 3.82
N LEU A 154 19.62 -3.88 5.01
CA LEU A 154 19.62 -3.18 6.29
C LEU A 154 21.06 -2.89 6.71
N GLN A 155 21.40 -1.61 6.83
CA GLN A 155 22.74 -1.16 7.20
C GLN A 155 22.85 -0.95 8.72
N ALA A 156 24.05 -1.15 9.28
CA ALA A 156 24.31 -0.99 10.71
C ALA A 156 24.03 0.43 11.25
N ASN A 157 24.02 1.44 10.38
CA ASN A 157 23.67 2.83 10.72
C ASN A 157 22.16 3.11 10.78
N GLY A 158 21.30 2.08 10.61
CA GLY A 158 19.85 2.20 10.62
C GLY A 158 19.24 2.64 9.28
N GLN A 159 20.05 2.87 8.24
CA GLN A 159 19.56 3.14 6.89
C GLN A 159 19.21 1.84 6.17
N ASN A 160 18.33 1.93 5.17
CA ASN A 160 18.04 0.84 4.26
C ASN A 160 18.25 1.23 2.79
N SER A 161 18.48 0.24 1.95
CA SER A 161 18.42 0.36 0.50
C SER A 161 17.61 -0.81 -0.04
N ILE A 162 16.71 -0.54 -1.00
CA ILE A 162 15.73 -1.52 -1.45
C ILE A 162 15.79 -1.63 -2.96
N ILE A 163 15.92 -2.86 -3.46
CA ILE A 163 15.74 -3.19 -4.87
C ILE A 163 14.40 -3.92 -4.99
N ILE A 164 13.52 -3.41 -5.84
CA ILE A 164 12.21 -4.02 -6.08
C ILE A 164 12.21 -4.70 -7.44
N VAL A 165 11.77 -5.97 -7.44
CA VAL A 165 11.40 -6.70 -8.65
C VAL A 165 9.88 -6.78 -8.68
N GLY A 166 9.26 -6.08 -9.63
CA GLY A 166 7.80 -6.02 -9.73
C GLY A 166 7.17 -7.39 -9.98
N GLY A 167 7.79 -8.23 -10.81
CA GLY A 167 7.34 -9.59 -11.09
C GLY A 167 5.88 -9.64 -11.53
N ALA A 168 5.14 -10.61 -10.99
CA ALA A 168 3.71 -10.80 -11.21
C ALA A 168 2.88 -9.54 -10.89
N ASN A 169 3.30 -8.65 -9.98
CA ASN A 169 2.58 -7.41 -9.72
C ASN A 169 2.52 -6.47 -10.94
N MET A 170 3.41 -6.63 -11.91
CA MET A 170 3.51 -5.80 -13.12
C MET A 170 3.24 -6.58 -14.40
N ALA A 171 3.00 -7.89 -14.31
CA ALA A 171 2.92 -8.77 -15.45
C ALA A 171 1.51 -9.36 -15.57
N CYS A 172 0.96 -9.35 -16.79
CA CYS A 172 -0.29 -10.05 -17.10
C CYS A 172 -1.54 -9.51 -16.38
N TRP A 173 -1.58 -8.22 -16.03
CA TRP A 173 -2.85 -7.55 -15.76
C TRP A 173 -3.64 -7.41 -17.07
N PRO A 174 -4.93 -7.73 -17.09
CA PRO A 174 -5.74 -7.54 -18.28
C PRO A 174 -5.94 -6.04 -18.56
N GLU A 175 -6.03 -5.65 -19.83
CA GLU A 175 -6.32 -4.24 -20.20
C GLU A 175 -7.69 -3.77 -19.68
N LEU A 176 -8.59 -4.73 -19.44
CA LEU A 176 -9.90 -4.55 -18.81
C LEU A 176 -10.10 -5.70 -17.82
N LEU A 177 -10.41 -5.37 -16.56
CA LEU A 177 -10.90 -6.35 -15.60
C LEU A 177 -12.20 -6.97 -16.12
N ASP A 178 -12.43 -8.25 -15.85
CA ASP A 178 -13.67 -8.89 -16.23
C ASP A 178 -14.83 -8.42 -15.33
N ARG A 179 -16.05 -8.89 -15.65
CA ARG A 179 -17.24 -8.42 -14.93
C ARG A 179 -17.27 -8.90 -13.48
N GLU A 180 -16.66 -10.03 -13.17
CA GLU A 180 -16.65 -10.64 -11.84
C GLU A 180 -15.67 -9.87 -10.93
N ASP A 181 -14.49 -9.51 -11.46
CA ASP A 181 -13.52 -8.62 -10.81
C ASP A 181 -14.09 -7.21 -10.55
N LEU A 182 -14.92 -6.71 -11.46
CA LEU A 182 -15.59 -5.42 -11.29
C LEU A 182 -16.72 -5.50 -10.26
N GLU A 183 -17.41 -6.63 -10.16
CA GLU A 183 -18.52 -6.81 -9.21
C GLU A 183 -18.05 -6.74 -7.75
N VAL A 184 -16.87 -7.29 -7.42
CA VAL A 184 -16.32 -7.16 -6.05
C VAL A 184 -15.95 -5.71 -5.72
N VAL A 185 -15.46 -4.95 -6.70
CA VAL A 185 -15.15 -3.52 -6.57
C VAL A 185 -16.43 -2.69 -6.44
N GLU A 186 -17.46 -3.00 -7.20
CA GLU A 186 -18.77 -2.31 -7.17
C GLU A 186 -19.49 -2.51 -5.83
N ASN A 187 -19.33 -3.67 -5.21
CA ASN A 187 -19.95 -4.01 -3.92
C ASN A 187 -19.04 -3.71 -2.71
N ALA A 188 -17.82 -3.19 -2.94
CA ALA A 188 -16.89 -2.86 -1.87
C ALA A 188 -17.39 -1.68 -1.02
N GLY A 189 -17.22 -1.79 0.30
CA GLY A 189 -17.45 -0.64 1.18
C GLY A 189 -16.35 0.40 1.03
N ILE A 190 -15.11 -0.06 0.85
CA ILE A 190 -13.93 0.74 0.52
C ILE A 190 -12.99 -0.07 -0.39
N VAL A 191 -12.40 0.61 -1.36
CA VAL A 191 -11.30 0.09 -2.19
C VAL A 191 -10.00 0.83 -1.85
N LEU A 192 -8.97 0.09 -1.45
CA LEU A 192 -7.63 0.63 -1.23
C LEU A 192 -6.75 0.39 -2.46
N LEU A 193 -6.22 1.48 -3.02
CA LEU A 193 -5.33 1.48 -4.18
C LEU A 193 -4.03 2.21 -3.84
N GLN A 194 -2.89 1.63 -4.19
CA GLN A 194 -1.60 2.30 -4.09
C GLN A 194 -1.30 3.01 -5.42
N ARG A 195 -1.90 4.20 -5.63
CA ARG A 195 -1.74 4.99 -6.87
C ARG A 195 -0.97 6.30 -6.63
N GLU A 196 0.12 6.48 -7.38
CA GLU A 196 0.85 7.75 -7.61
C GLU A 196 0.05 8.64 -8.60
N ILE A 197 -1.22 8.91 -8.31
CA ILE A 197 -2.09 9.69 -9.21
C ILE A 197 -1.90 11.20 -9.04
N PRO A 198 -2.14 11.99 -10.10
CA PRO A 198 -2.17 13.45 -10.02
C PRO A 198 -3.22 13.95 -9.01
N ASP A 199 -2.87 15.00 -8.24
CA ASP A 199 -3.71 15.57 -7.17
C ASP A 199 -5.09 16.07 -7.64
N SER A 200 -5.28 16.30 -8.94
CA SER A 200 -6.52 16.77 -9.53
C SER A 200 -7.63 15.71 -9.44
N GLY A 201 -8.48 15.83 -8.43
CA GLY A 201 -9.63 14.93 -8.19
C GLY A 201 -9.73 14.40 -6.75
N VAL A 202 -8.73 14.64 -5.91
CA VAL A 202 -8.68 14.15 -4.53
C VAL A 202 -9.49 15.05 -3.60
N LYS A 203 -10.60 14.55 -3.05
CA LYS A 203 -11.47 15.29 -2.09
C LYS A 203 -10.97 15.24 -0.65
N GLN A 204 -10.21 14.22 -0.29
CA GLN A 204 -9.66 14.00 1.05
C GLN A 204 -8.22 13.49 0.96
N VAL A 205 -7.34 14.02 1.80
CA VAL A 205 -5.93 13.62 1.86
C VAL A 205 -5.59 13.21 3.29
N LEU A 206 -5.21 11.96 3.49
CA LEU A 206 -4.73 11.43 4.77
C LEU A 206 -3.19 11.40 4.77
N VAL A 207 -2.59 12.34 5.49
CA VAL A 207 -1.14 12.49 5.58
C VAL A 207 -0.63 11.79 6.84
N LYS A 208 0.31 10.85 6.65
CA LYS A 208 1.05 10.18 7.73
C LYS A 208 2.32 10.98 8.02
N LEU A 209 2.52 11.40 9.26
CA LEU A 209 3.61 12.28 9.70
C LEU A 209 4.63 11.53 10.58
N GLY A 210 4.67 10.20 10.52
CA GLY A 210 5.54 9.36 11.32
C GLY A 210 5.35 9.61 12.81
N ALA A 211 6.44 9.94 13.52
CA ALA A 211 6.44 10.25 14.95
C ALA A 211 5.58 11.47 15.35
N LYS A 212 5.11 12.28 14.39
CA LYS A 212 4.21 13.42 14.63
C LYS A 212 2.72 13.05 14.51
N GLY A 213 2.40 11.80 14.16
CA GLY A 213 1.04 11.32 14.03
C GLY A 213 0.51 11.44 12.59
N SER A 214 -0.68 12.01 12.43
CA SER A 214 -1.34 12.13 11.12
C SER A 214 -2.24 13.36 11.03
N ALA A 215 -2.58 13.74 9.80
CA ALA A 215 -3.52 14.79 9.50
C ALA A 215 -4.46 14.39 8.35
N LEU A 216 -5.76 14.62 8.51
CA LEU A 216 -6.77 14.44 7.48
C LEU A 216 -7.24 15.79 6.98
N PHE A 217 -6.95 16.07 5.71
CA PHE A 217 -7.46 17.23 4.99
C PHE A 217 -8.73 16.82 4.26
N THR A 218 -9.80 17.58 4.42
CA THR A 218 -11.02 17.44 3.63
C THR A 218 -11.33 18.79 3.01
N GLN A 219 -11.59 18.81 1.70
CA GLN A 219 -11.89 20.07 1.00
C GLN A 219 -13.07 20.80 1.69
N GLY A 220 -12.85 22.08 2.04
CA GLY A 220 -13.85 22.92 2.68
C GLY A 220 -14.13 22.60 4.16
N LYS A 221 -13.30 21.79 4.83
CA LYS A 221 -13.42 21.51 6.27
C LYS A 221 -12.10 21.81 6.99
N GLU A 222 -12.18 22.01 8.30
CA GLU A 222 -10.99 22.10 9.13
C GLU A 222 -10.17 20.80 9.07
N THR A 223 -8.86 20.94 9.17
CA THR A 223 -7.93 19.81 9.17
C THR A 223 -8.00 19.09 10.50
N LEU A 224 -8.33 17.79 10.48
CA LEU A 224 -8.27 16.95 11.66
C LEU A 224 -6.83 16.47 11.86
N LYS A 225 -6.31 16.58 13.09
CA LYS A 225 -4.97 16.12 13.46
C LYS A 225 -5.08 15.08 14.55
N GLN A 226 -4.27 14.03 14.44
CA GLN A 226 -4.15 12.99 15.44
C GLN A 226 -2.67 12.80 15.78
N PRO A 227 -2.22 13.15 16.99
CA PRO A 227 -0.89 12.80 17.49
C PRO A 227 -0.68 11.28 17.52
N ILE A 228 0.56 10.83 17.67
CA ILE A 228 0.83 9.41 17.88
C ILE A 228 0.17 8.91 19.17
N ILE A 229 -0.15 7.63 19.22
CA ILE A 229 -0.31 6.89 20.47
C ILE A 229 1.05 6.28 20.77
N SER A 230 1.66 6.65 21.90
CA SER A 230 3.02 6.25 22.24
C SER A 230 3.14 4.74 22.43
N ALA A 231 4.09 4.13 21.72
CA ALA A 231 4.49 2.75 21.96
C ALA A 231 5.53 2.71 23.10
N PRO A 232 5.41 1.80 24.09
CA PRO A 232 6.40 1.66 25.16
C PRO A 232 7.81 1.37 24.64
N LYS A 233 7.91 0.62 23.53
CA LYS A 233 9.18 0.27 22.89
C LYS A 233 8.98 0.12 21.39
N ILE A 234 9.78 0.83 20.60
CA ILE A 234 9.81 0.70 19.14
C ILE A 234 10.82 -0.39 18.78
N ILE A 235 10.37 -1.45 18.11
CA ILE A 235 11.22 -2.57 17.67
C ILE A 235 11.50 -2.46 16.17
N ASP A 236 10.46 -2.29 15.35
CA ASP A 236 10.55 -2.23 13.90
C ASP A 236 9.38 -1.39 13.38
N THR A 237 9.61 -0.48 12.44
CA THR A 237 8.54 0.38 11.90
C THR A 237 7.98 -0.11 10.57
N THR A 238 8.52 -1.22 10.06
CA THR A 238 8.11 -1.85 8.80
C THR A 238 6.64 -2.23 8.86
N GLY A 239 5.85 -1.81 7.86
CA GLY A 239 4.42 -2.11 7.77
C GLY A 239 3.51 -1.14 8.55
N ALA A 240 4.03 -0.32 9.48
CA ALA A 240 3.18 0.57 10.30
C ALA A 240 2.33 1.55 9.48
N GLY A 241 2.86 2.04 8.36
CA GLY A 241 2.13 2.92 7.45
C GLY A 241 1.03 2.20 6.66
N ASP A 242 1.18 0.91 6.39
CA ASP A 242 0.17 0.06 5.75
C ASP A 242 -0.92 -0.30 6.78
N THR A 243 -0.51 -0.72 7.99
CA THR A 243 -1.39 -0.95 9.14
C THR A 243 -2.27 0.27 9.43
N PHE A 244 -1.67 1.47 9.50
CA PHE A 244 -2.43 2.71 9.71
C PHE A 244 -3.50 2.93 8.63
N THR A 245 -3.13 2.72 7.36
CA THR A 245 -4.03 3.00 6.23
C THR A 245 -5.21 2.02 6.21
N ALA A 246 -4.92 0.73 6.43
CA ALA A 246 -5.94 -0.32 6.48
C ALA A 246 -6.86 -0.17 7.70
N ALA A 247 -6.30 0.09 8.89
CA ALA A 247 -7.09 0.31 10.10
C ALA A 247 -8.00 1.55 9.97
N PHE A 248 -7.51 2.63 9.35
CA PHE A 248 -8.35 3.79 9.04
C PHE A 248 -9.51 3.42 8.12
N ALA A 249 -9.25 2.64 7.07
CA ALA A 249 -10.27 2.17 6.14
C ALA A 249 -11.31 1.29 6.85
N VAL A 250 -10.88 0.31 7.64
CA VAL A 250 -11.78 -0.56 8.43
C VAL A 250 -12.67 0.28 9.34
N ALA A 251 -12.10 1.21 10.10
CA ALA A 251 -12.88 2.09 10.97
C ALA A 251 -13.89 2.94 10.18
N LEU A 252 -13.50 3.42 9.00
CA LEU A 252 -14.35 4.26 8.17
C LEU A 252 -15.54 3.49 7.58
N VAL A 253 -15.31 2.28 7.07
CA VAL A 253 -16.38 1.45 6.49
C VAL A 253 -17.34 0.92 7.57
N GLU A 254 -16.88 0.82 8.81
CA GLU A 254 -17.73 0.56 9.98
C GLU A 254 -18.58 1.76 10.43
N GLY A 255 -18.48 2.89 9.74
CA GLY A 255 -19.29 4.08 10.02
C GLY A 255 -18.78 4.94 11.19
N LYS A 256 -17.55 4.72 11.67
CA LYS A 256 -16.96 5.57 12.71
C LYS A 256 -16.75 7.00 12.20
N SER A 257 -16.75 7.96 13.12
CA SER A 257 -16.39 9.34 12.80
C SER A 257 -14.93 9.44 12.33
N LYS A 258 -14.59 10.49 11.58
CA LYS A 258 -13.22 10.67 11.07
C LYS A 258 -12.17 10.77 12.19
N THR A 259 -12.55 11.33 13.33
CA THR A 259 -11.68 11.38 14.53
C THR A 259 -11.44 9.99 15.09
N GLU A 260 -12.50 9.20 15.27
CA GLU A 260 -12.38 7.81 15.74
C GLU A 260 -11.59 6.94 14.75
N CYS A 261 -11.73 7.18 13.44
CA CYS A 261 -10.92 6.50 12.42
C CYS A 261 -9.43 6.79 12.59
N LEU A 262 -9.06 8.07 12.82
CA LEU A 262 -7.67 8.45 13.05
C LEU A 262 -7.11 7.85 14.35
N GLN A 263 -7.89 7.85 15.43
CA GLN A 263 -7.50 7.25 16.71
C GLN A 263 -7.28 5.75 16.58
N PHE A 264 -8.22 5.04 15.95
CA PHE A 264 -8.12 3.61 15.71
C PHE A 264 -6.91 3.24 14.85
N ALA A 265 -6.68 3.99 13.78
CA ALA A 265 -5.49 3.83 12.94
C ALA A 265 -4.18 4.09 13.70
N ALA A 266 -4.15 5.12 14.56
CA ALA A 266 -2.98 5.43 15.38
C ALA A 266 -2.68 4.33 16.40
N ALA A 267 -3.71 3.74 17.03
CA ALA A 267 -3.56 2.63 17.96
C ALA A 267 -3.02 1.38 17.24
N ALA A 268 -3.58 1.04 16.09
CA ALA A 268 -3.11 -0.10 15.30
C ALA A 268 -1.64 0.06 14.87
N ALA A 269 -1.26 1.25 14.39
CA ALA A 269 0.13 1.54 14.03
C ALA A 269 1.06 1.52 15.25
N SER A 270 0.59 1.98 16.42
CA SER A 270 1.37 1.94 17.67
C SER A 270 1.67 0.52 18.14
N LEU A 271 0.73 -0.41 17.98
CA LEU A 271 0.96 -1.83 18.28
C LEU A 271 1.91 -2.47 17.26
N CYS A 272 1.71 -2.17 15.97
CA CYS A 272 2.54 -2.68 14.89
C CYS A 272 4.03 -2.37 15.08
N VAL A 273 4.39 -1.16 15.52
CA VAL A 273 5.81 -0.80 15.70
C VAL A 273 6.54 -1.56 16.83
N GLN A 274 5.80 -2.33 17.63
CA GLN A 274 6.32 -3.07 18.79
C GLN A 274 6.74 -4.51 18.44
N VAL A 275 6.55 -4.95 17.20
CA VAL A 275 6.86 -6.32 16.75
C VAL A 275 7.65 -6.25 15.44
N LYS A 276 8.63 -7.16 15.25
CA LYS A 276 9.45 -7.21 14.02
C LYS A 276 8.65 -7.76 12.84
N GLY A 277 8.84 -7.15 11.66
CA GLY A 277 8.27 -7.58 10.38
C GLY A 277 6.87 -7.02 10.10
N ALA A 278 6.52 -6.82 8.82
CA ALA A 278 5.26 -6.20 8.40
C ALA A 278 4.02 -7.02 8.77
N ILE A 279 3.66 -8.02 7.97
CA ILE A 279 2.50 -8.89 8.25
C ILE A 279 2.52 -9.49 9.67
N PRO A 280 3.65 -10.00 10.18
CA PRO A 280 3.70 -10.55 11.53
C PRO A 280 3.28 -9.57 12.64
N SER A 281 3.58 -8.27 12.49
CA SER A 281 3.32 -7.25 13.51
C SER A 281 1.91 -6.66 13.51
N MET A 282 1.08 -6.95 12.52
CA MET A 282 -0.26 -6.37 12.43
C MET A 282 -1.13 -6.82 13.61
N PRO A 283 -1.74 -5.91 14.38
CA PRO A 283 -2.48 -6.28 15.58
C PRO A 283 -3.83 -6.91 15.24
N ASP A 284 -4.34 -7.74 16.15
CA ASP A 284 -5.75 -8.11 16.16
C ASP A 284 -6.63 -6.96 16.66
N ARG A 285 -7.94 -7.05 16.39
CA ARG A 285 -8.92 -6.03 16.80
C ARG A 285 -8.93 -5.78 18.30
N ASP A 286 -8.88 -6.83 19.11
CA ASP A 286 -9.06 -6.72 20.57
C ASP A 286 -7.90 -5.94 21.19
N SER A 287 -6.69 -6.16 20.72
CA SER A 287 -5.49 -5.41 21.11
C SER A 287 -5.63 -3.92 20.79
N VAL A 288 -6.15 -3.57 19.61
CA VAL A 288 -6.38 -2.16 19.22
C VAL A 288 -7.41 -1.50 20.14
N LEU A 289 -8.54 -2.16 20.39
CA LEU A 289 -9.60 -1.63 21.25
C LEU A 289 -9.12 -1.49 22.71
N ASN A 290 -8.38 -2.46 23.22
CA ASN A 290 -7.81 -2.42 24.57
C ASN A 290 -6.85 -1.23 24.73
N LEU A 291 -5.98 -0.99 23.74
CA LEU A 291 -5.07 0.15 23.75
C LEU A 291 -5.85 1.47 23.78
N LEU A 292 -6.90 1.61 22.95
CA LEU A 292 -7.74 2.80 22.95
C LEU A 292 -8.43 3.03 24.30
N HIS A 293 -9.00 2.00 24.91
CA HIS A 293 -9.64 2.13 26.23
C HIS A 293 -8.66 2.52 27.34
N SER A 294 -7.39 2.09 27.24
CA SER A 294 -6.34 2.44 28.21
C SER A 294 -5.73 3.84 28.04
N THR A 295 -6.01 4.50 26.92
CA THR A 295 -5.45 5.83 26.58
C THR A 295 -6.44 6.97 26.85
N VAL A 296 -7.67 6.66 27.25
CA VAL A 296 -8.74 7.61 27.63
C VAL A 296 -8.72 7.88 29.12
#